data_AF-A0A1E9ZG01-F1
#
_entry.id   AF-A0A1E9ZG01-F1
#
_cell.length_a   1.000
_cell.length_b   1.000
_cell.length_c   1.000
_cell.angle_alpha   90.00
_cell.angle_beta   90.00
_cell.angle_gamma   90.00
#
_symmetry.space_group_name_H-M   'P 1'
#
loop_
_entity.id
_entity.type
_entity.pdbx_description
1 polymer ?
#
loop_
_entity_poly.entity_id
_entity_poly.type
_entity_poly.pdbx_seq_one_letter_code
_entity_poly.pdbx_strand_id
1 'polypeptide(L)'
;MLRQLFAHPTKRAIQAGGTVLLAGAMVCGSVPAYSLGVLKPRQVTPIVHPNEPAVTCNDRAEYEYYRNDGELGRRVIFNWAQCVGLISEYQKHQMVKKDSVISRGHFVEYLYRLSGSPEVKNLPAQSPYGDIKTDDPRFPVVMWARERGITWGWNDGNFHYDAPAHETTTVIMAYRLAGSPAVKLPDMNPPNEEEPWTKRNPNLPYGSELHRAYVWLKYTGAGSDKKYTGFHESVRYHDVASMDSEGRRVSQWTFQATYEQAFEVLRMADTRGVF
;
A
#
# COMPACT_ATOMS: atom_id res chain seq x y z
N MET A 1 11.59 -22.86 -45.87
CA MET A 1 11.63 -22.15 -44.57
C MET A 1 11.40 -23.23 -43.52
N LEU A 2 12.32 -23.56 -42.61
CA LEU A 2 12.97 -22.74 -41.56
C LEU A 2 11.93 -22.04 -40.67
N ARG A 3 11.94 -22.19 -39.33
CA ARG A 3 12.81 -23.00 -38.45
C ARG A 3 12.12 -23.31 -37.11
N GLN A 4 12.26 -24.58 -36.67
CA GLN A 4 12.73 -25.03 -35.34
C GLN A 4 11.98 -24.65 -34.03
N LEU A 5 11.54 -25.66 -33.25
CA LEU A 5 12.15 -26.14 -31.96
C LEU A 5 11.66 -25.36 -30.72
N PHE A 6 11.62 -25.90 -29.49
CA PHE A 6 12.51 -26.90 -28.87
C PHE A 6 11.81 -28.05 -28.13
N ALA A 7 12.61 -29.08 -27.82
CA ALA A 7 12.25 -30.23 -27.00
C ALA A 7 13.15 -30.34 -25.75
N HIS A 8 12.67 -31.06 -24.74
CA HIS A 8 13.48 -31.72 -23.70
C HIS A 8 14.21 -32.96 -24.31
N PRO A 9 15.10 -33.73 -23.62
CA PRO A 9 15.25 -33.85 -22.15
C PRO A 9 16.69 -34.14 -21.61
N THR A 10 16.72 -34.67 -20.38
CA THR A 10 17.70 -35.62 -19.77
C THR A 10 18.98 -35.14 -19.06
N LYS A 11 19.36 -35.96 -18.06
CA LYS A 11 20.43 -35.79 -17.07
C LYS A 11 21.77 -36.37 -17.57
N ARG A 12 22.89 -35.95 -16.98
CA ARG A 12 24.09 -36.78 -16.78
C ARG A 12 24.79 -36.44 -15.45
N ALA A 13 25.59 -37.38 -14.96
CA ALA A 13 26.50 -37.25 -13.82
C ALA A 13 27.83 -37.95 -14.18
N ILE A 14 28.93 -37.58 -13.49
CA ILE A 14 30.30 -38.17 -13.43
C ILE A 14 31.29 -37.02 -13.08
N GLN A 15 32.49 -37.19 -12.46
CA GLN A 15 32.93 -37.95 -11.27
C GLN A 15 34.40 -37.55 -10.94
N ALA A 16 34.70 -37.24 -9.67
CA ALA A 16 36.01 -37.29 -8.95
C ALA A 16 37.33 -36.67 -9.50
N GLY A 17 38.22 -36.28 -8.57
CA GLY A 17 39.63 -35.89 -8.78
C GLY A 17 39.91 -34.38 -8.64
N GLY A 18 40.94 -33.90 -7.94
CA GLY A 18 42.03 -34.55 -7.20
C GLY A 18 42.59 -33.66 -6.05
N THR A 19 43.75 -34.02 -5.48
CA THR A 19 44.16 -33.61 -4.11
C THR A 19 45.34 -32.65 -3.98
N VAL A 20 45.24 -31.76 -2.97
CA VAL A 20 46.28 -31.30 -2.02
C VAL A 20 47.54 -30.56 -2.53
N LEU A 21 47.80 -29.40 -1.93
CA LEU A 21 49.12 -29.03 -1.42
C LEU A 21 48.99 -28.27 -0.09
N LEU A 22 49.98 -28.40 0.79
CA LEU A 22 50.01 -27.83 2.15
C LEU A 22 51.09 -26.75 2.27
N ALA A 23 50.78 -25.69 3.01
CA ALA A 23 51.76 -24.75 3.58
C ALA A 23 51.25 -24.30 4.96
N GLY A 24 52.13 -24.24 5.97
CA GLY A 24 51.72 -23.99 7.35
C GLY A 24 52.75 -23.22 8.18
N ALA A 25 52.33 -22.05 8.67
CA ALA A 25 52.93 -21.21 9.72
C ALA A 25 51.89 -20.10 10.02
N MET A 26 51.79 -19.48 11.20
CA MET A 26 52.46 -19.70 12.49
C MET A 26 51.48 -19.30 13.62
N VAL A 27 51.71 -19.74 14.85
CA VAL A 27 50.86 -19.39 16.00
C VAL A 27 51.28 -18.06 16.62
N CYS A 28 50.33 -17.14 16.78
CA CYS A 28 50.27 -16.15 17.86
C CYS A 28 48.80 -15.77 18.05
N GLY A 29 48.30 -15.79 19.28
CA GLY A 29 46.85 -15.70 19.56
C GLY A 29 46.45 -14.53 20.45
N SER A 30 45.14 -14.30 20.56
CA SER A 30 44.55 -13.53 21.66
C SER A 30 43.04 -13.79 21.77
N VAL A 31 42.56 -13.90 23.02
CA VAL A 31 41.16 -13.91 23.51
C VAL A 31 40.21 -15.00 22.92
N PRO A 32 39.45 -15.73 23.76
CA PRO A 32 38.31 -16.51 23.27
C PRO A 32 37.22 -15.55 22.78
N ALA A 33 37.05 -15.44 21.46
CA ALA A 33 35.84 -14.88 20.89
C ALA A 33 34.64 -15.68 21.42
N TYR A 34 33.66 -15.01 22.03
CA TYR A 34 32.46 -15.66 22.52
C TYR A 34 31.83 -16.47 21.38
N SER A 35 31.61 -17.76 21.62
CA SER A 35 30.77 -18.59 20.77
C SER A 35 29.34 -18.07 20.88
N LEU A 36 29.03 -17.03 20.10
CA LEU A 36 27.67 -16.74 19.68
C LEU A 36 27.21 -17.99 18.94
N GLY A 37 26.53 -18.87 19.68
CA GLY A 37 26.00 -20.11 19.16
C GLY A 37 24.98 -19.78 18.09
N VAL A 38 25.43 -19.71 16.84
CA VAL A 38 24.56 -19.54 15.67
C VAL A 38 23.70 -20.78 15.63
N LEU A 39 22.51 -20.66 16.23
CA LEU A 39 21.43 -21.62 16.11
C LEU A 39 21.11 -21.72 14.62
N LYS A 40 21.72 -22.69 13.94
CA LYS A 40 21.33 -23.05 12.58
C LYS A 40 19.82 -23.29 12.65
N PRO A 41 19.00 -22.52 11.93
CA PRO A 41 17.56 -22.73 11.97
C PRO A 41 17.31 -24.17 11.54
N ARG A 42 16.59 -24.94 12.37
CA ARG A 42 16.08 -26.23 11.92
C ARG A 42 15.20 -25.92 10.71
N GLN A 43 15.61 -26.42 9.54
CA GLN A 43 14.78 -26.38 8.35
C GLN A 43 13.65 -27.40 8.53
N VAL A 44 12.68 -27.03 9.36
CA VAL A 44 11.40 -27.73 9.48
C VAL A 44 10.58 -27.28 8.28
N THR A 45 10.45 -28.16 7.29
CA THR A 45 9.42 -27.99 6.26
C THR A 45 8.06 -28.07 6.95
N PRO A 46 7.19 -27.05 6.85
CA PRO A 46 5.85 -27.12 7.42
C PRO A 46 5.04 -28.25 6.75
N ILE A 47 4.07 -28.78 7.47
CA ILE A 47 3.12 -29.77 6.92
C ILE A 47 2.09 -28.99 6.11
N VAL A 48 2.38 -28.78 4.83
CA VAL A 48 1.48 -28.05 3.93
C VAL A 48 0.18 -28.83 3.76
N HIS A 49 -0.95 -28.22 4.08
CA HIS A 49 -2.27 -28.83 3.89
C HIS A 49 -2.67 -28.79 2.40
N PRO A 50 -3.42 -29.78 1.87
CA PRO A 50 -3.74 -29.86 0.44
C PRO A 50 -4.52 -28.68 -0.16
N ASN A 51 -5.16 -27.87 0.70
CA ASN A 51 -5.92 -26.68 0.33
C ASN A 51 -5.37 -25.40 1.00
N GLU A 52 -4.13 -25.42 1.50
CA GLU A 52 -3.50 -24.26 2.13
C GLU A 52 -3.25 -23.17 1.07
N PRO A 53 -3.73 -21.93 1.27
CA PRO A 53 -3.46 -20.85 0.33
C PRO A 53 -1.95 -20.57 0.29
N ALA A 54 -1.43 -20.20 -0.88
CA ALA A 54 -0.06 -19.75 -0.98
C ALA A 54 0.12 -18.50 -0.10
N VAL A 55 1.14 -18.52 0.78
CA VAL A 55 1.48 -17.37 1.63
C VAL A 55 1.92 -16.21 0.75
N THR A 56 0.99 -15.29 0.50
CA THR A 56 1.25 -14.00 -0.16
C THR A 56 1.30 -12.90 0.88
N CYS A 57 1.68 -11.68 0.49
CA CYS A 57 1.59 -10.51 1.36
C CYS A 57 0.15 -10.14 1.78
N ASN A 58 -0.87 -10.74 1.13
CA ASN A 58 -2.30 -10.50 1.37
C ASN A 58 -2.97 -11.74 1.98
N ASP A 59 -2.66 -12.10 3.23
CA ASP A 59 -3.54 -13.00 3.96
C ASP A 59 -4.82 -12.26 4.40
N ARG A 60 -5.78 -12.26 3.48
CA ARG A 60 -7.10 -11.66 3.66
C ARG A 60 -7.88 -12.30 4.81
N ALA A 61 -7.61 -13.56 5.15
CA ALA A 61 -8.29 -14.24 6.25
C ALA A 61 -7.81 -13.71 7.61
N GLU A 62 -6.50 -13.42 7.77
CA GLU A 62 -6.00 -12.74 8.98
C GLU A 62 -6.66 -11.36 9.15
N TYR A 63 -6.80 -10.56 8.09
CA TYR A 63 -7.48 -9.27 8.18
C TYR A 63 -8.96 -9.42 8.59
N GLU A 64 -9.73 -10.26 7.90
CA GLU A 64 -11.16 -10.42 8.17
C GLU A 64 -11.43 -11.00 9.58
N TYR A 65 -10.49 -11.75 10.15
CA TYR A 65 -10.51 -12.26 11.52
C TYR A 65 -10.09 -11.22 12.58
N TYR A 66 -8.98 -10.50 12.35
CA TYR A 66 -8.38 -9.59 13.34
C TYR A 66 -8.84 -8.12 13.26
N ARG A 67 -9.59 -7.68 12.24
CA ARG A 67 -10.05 -6.29 12.05
C ARG A 67 -10.79 -5.65 13.24
N ASN A 68 -11.39 -6.46 14.11
CA ASN A 68 -12.12 -5.98 15.29
C ASN A 68 -11.20 -5.69 16.48
N ASP A 69 -9.93 -6.13 16.42
CA ASP A 69 -8.90 -5.83 17.41
C ASP A 69 -8.04 -4.65 16.93
N GLY A 70 -8.00 -3.60 17.76
CA GLY A 70 -7.35 -2.34 17.44
C GLY A 70 -5.82 -2.36 17.39
N GLU A 71 -5.14 -3.44 17.77
CA GLU A 71 -3.69 -3.63 17.57
C GLU A 71 -3.41 -4.68 16.50
N LEU A 72 -4.12 -5.82 16.52
CA LEU A 72 -3.90 -6.91 15.56
C LEU A 72 -4.29 -6.50 14.14
N GLY A 73 -5.40 -5.78 13.95
CA GLY A 73 -5.76 -5.22 12.64
C GLY A 73 -4.69 -4.27 12.06
N ARG A 74 -4.10 -3.41 12.91
CA ARG A 74 -2.97 -2.52 12.53
C ARG A 74 -1.72 -3.32 12.17
N ARG A 75 -1.43 -4.40 12.90
CA ARG A 75 -0.31 -5.31 12.59
C ARG A 75 -0.48 -5.97 11.23
N VAL A 76 -1.68 -6.40 10.84
CA VAL A 76 -1.93 -6.98 9.50
C VAL A 76 -1.63 -5.95 8.39
N ILE A 77 -2.11 -4.70 8.54
CA ILE A 77 -1.89 -3.64 7.53
C ILE A 77 -0.40 -3.30 7.37
N PHE A 78 0.35 -3.18 8.47
CA PHE A 78 1.79 -2.93 8.38
C PHE A 78 2.62 -4.18 8.05
N ASN A 79 2.14 -5.40 8.31
CA ASN A 79 2.73 -6.63 7.77
C ASN A 79 2.61 -6.66 6.25
N TRP A 80 1.43 -6.32 5.68
CA TRP A 80 1.26 -6.16 4.23
C TRP A 80 2.26 -5.14 3.68
N ALA A 81 2.26 -3.91 4.21
CA ALA A 81 3.13 -2.82 3.74
C ALA A 81 4.63 -3.15 3.83
N GLN A 82 5.03 -3.95 4.82
CA GLN A 82 6.40 -4.44 4.99
C GLN A 82 6.72 -5.60 4.03
N CYS A 83 5.76 -6.46 3.73
CA CYS A 83 5.92 -7.58 2.78
C CYS A 83 5.98 -7.08 1.32
N VAL A 84 5.18 -6.08 0.94
CA VAL A 84 5.27 -5.41 -0.37
C VAL A 84 6.43 -4.39 -0.47
N GLY A 85 7.29 -4.31 0.55
CA GLY A 85 8.54 -3.53 0.51
C GLY A 85 8.41 -2.00 0.65
N LEU A 86 7.26 -1.47 1.07
CA LEU A 86 7.07 -0.03 1.29
C LEU A 86 7.75 0.45 2.57
N ILE A 87 7.81 -0.40 3.60
CA ILE A 87 8.42 -0.10 4.89
C ILE A 87 9.33 -1.24 5.36
N SER A 88 10.36 -0.89 6.14
CA SER A 88 11.22 -1.87 6.83
C SER A 88 10.54 -2.47 8.06
N GLU A 89 11.05 -3.62 8.53
CA GLU A 89 10.65 -4.26 9.79
C GLU A 89 10.74 -3.29 10.98
N TYR A 90 11.78 -2.46 11.01
CA TYR A 90 11.94 -1.42 12.02
C TYR A 90 10.82 -0.38 11.96
N GLN A 91 10.49 0.14 10.77
CA GLN A 91 9.38 1.08 10.60
C GLN A 91 8.04 0.47 11.01
N LYS A 92 7.77 -0.79 10.63
CA LYS A 92 6.58 -1.53 11.08
C LYS A 92 6.49 -1.53 12.61
N HIS A 93 7.55 -1.86 13.34
CA HIS A 93 7.53 -1.85 14.80
C HIS A 93 7.31 -0.47 15.43
N GLN A 94 7.74 0.62 14.78
CA GLN A 94 7.44 1.98 15.26
C GLN A 94 5.97 2.35 14.98
N MET A 95 5.49 2.06 13.77
CA MET A 95 4.13 2.37 13.33
C MET A 95 3.07 1.58 14.12
N VAL A 96 3.31 0.31 14.46
CA VAL A 96 2.41 -0.48 15.33
C VAL A 96 2.25 0.19 16.71
N LYS A 97 3.33 0.74 17.28
CA LYS A 97 3.33 1.42 18.59
C LYS A 97 2.71 2.81 18.54
N LYS A 98 2.94 3.54 17.44
CA LYS A 98 2.40 4.89 17.21
C LYS A 98 2.12 5.06 15.72
N ASP A 99 0.88 4.79 15.36
CA ASP A 99 0.32 5.23 14.09
C ASP A 99 0.28 6.77 14.07
N SER A 100 0.70 7.38 12.97
CA SER A 100 0.87 8.83 12.85
C SER A 100 0.32 9.33 11.52
N VAL A 101 0.08 10.63 11.43
CA VAL A 101 -0.36 11.27 10.18
C VAL A 101 0.71 11.09 9.09
N ILE A 102 0.26 10.73 7.88
CA ILE A 102 1.11 10.65 6.69
C ILE A 102 1.13 12.00 5.96
N SER A 103 2.26 12.35 5.35
CA SER A 103 2.37 13.52 4.48
C SER A 103 1.87 13.23 3.06
N ARG A 104 1.42 14.26 2.34
CA ARG A 104 1.01 14.17 0.92
C ARG A 104 2.12 13.59 0.05
N GLY A 105 3.36 14.00 0.32
CA GLY A 105 4.56 13.51 -0.35
C GLY A 105 4.83 12.03 -0.14
N HIS A 106 4.81 11.55 1.11
CA HIS A 106 5.03 10.13 1.41
C HIS A 106 3.97 9.22 0.78
N PHE A 107 2.70 9.66 0.71
CA PHE A 107 1.67 8.88 0.02
C PHE A 107 1.96 8.76 -1.48
N VAL A 108 2.41 9.84 -2.12
CA VAL A 108 2.83 9.83 -3.53
C VAL A 108 4.08 8.98 -3.76
N GLU A 109 5.04 8.97 -2.83
CA GLU A 109 6.16 8.03 -2.88
C GLU A 109 5.72 6.56 -2.81
N TYR A 110 4.73 6.21 -1.97
CA TYR A 110 4.24 4.83 -1.93
C TYR A 110 3.51 4.44 -3.22
N LEU A 111 2.72 5.35 -3.82
CA LEU A 111 2.13 5.15 -5.15
C LEU A 111 3.21 4.94 -6.23
N TYR A 112 4.29 5.73 -6.20
CA TYR A 112 5.43 5.59 -7.14
C TYR A 112 6.16 4.25 -6.97
N ARG A 113 6.42 3.84 -5.73
CA ARG A 113 7.09 2.57 -5.40
C ARG A 113 6.28 1.36 -5.84
N LEU A 114 4.98 1.32 -5.52
CA LEU A 114 4.07 0.27 -5.97
C LEU A 114 3.91 0.26 -7.50
N SER A 115 3.98 1.42 -8.16
CA SER A 115 4.01 1.52 -9.64
C SER A 115 5.31 1.01 -10.29
N GLY A 116 6.18 0.30 -9.54
CA GLY A 116 7.46 -0.22 -10.01
C GLY A 116 8.62 0.79 -10.02
N SER A 117 8.48 1.94 -9.36
CA SER A 117 9.46 3.05 -9.35
C SER A 117 9.94 3.48 -10.76
N PRO A 118 9.01 3.81 -11.69
CA PRO A 118 9.33 3.95 -13.11
C PRO A 118 10.20 5.18 -13.41
N GLU A 119 11.22 4.99 -14.25
CA GLU A 119 12.19 6.02 -14.64
C GLU A 119 11.51 7.30 -15.18
N VAL A 120 11.65 8.41 -14.45
CA VAL A 120 11.03 9.70 -14.79
C VAL A 120 11.90 10.46 -15.80
N LYS A 121 11.34 10.80 -16.95
CA LYS A 121 12.05 11.37 -18.11
C LYS A 121 11.51 12.76 -18.44
N ASN A 122 12.33 13.55 -19.14
CA ASN A 122 11.95 14.87 -19.66
C ASN A 122 11.53 15.88 -18.57
N LEU A 123 12.07 15.73 -17.36
CA LEU A 123 11.81 16.62 -16.21
C LEU A 123 11.98 18.10 -16.63
N PRO A 124 11.05 19.00 -16.26
CA PRO A 124 11.10 20.37 -16.72
C PRO A 124 12.27 21.14 -16.08
N ALA A 125 12.93 21.99 -16.89
CA ALA A 125 14.09 22.77 -16.47
C ALA A 125 13.80 23.82 -15.38
N GLN A 126 12.52 24.08 -15.10
CA GLN A 126 12.03 24.84 -13.95
C GLN A 126 10.90 24.04 -13.29
N SER A 127 10.84 24.06 -11.96
CA SER A 127 9.75 23.40 -11.25
C SER A 127 8.44 24.19 -11.43
N PRO A 128 7.30 23.51 -11.63
CA PRO A 128 5.98 24.14 -11.59
C PRO A 128 5.46 24.35 -10.16
N TYR A 129 6.32 24.15 -9.13
CA TYR A 129 6.01 24.33 -7.71
C TYR A 129 7.03 25.26 -7.04
N GLY A 130 6.57 26.16 -6.18
CA GLY A 130 7.45 27.08 -5.43
C GLY A 130 8.22 26.42 -4.27
N ASP A 131 7.69 25.34 -3.69
CA ASP A 131 8.22 24.63 -2.52
C ASP A 131 9.14 23.44 -2.87
N ILE A 132 9.13 22.97 -4.12
CA ILE A 132 9.97 21.86 -4.61
C ILE A 132 10.85 22.37 -5.75
N LYS A 133 12.17 22.34 -5.57
CA LYS A 133 13.16 22.78 -6.57
C LYS A 133 13.60 21.64 -7.48
N THR A 134 14.24 21.96 -8.61
CA THR A 134 14.73 20.97 -9.58
C THR A 134 15.91 20.12 -9.06
N ASP A 135 16.59 20.58 -8.00
CA ASP A 135 17.66 19.88 -7.28
C ASP A 135 17.17 19.12 -6.02
N ASP A 136 15.88 19.19 -5.69
CA ASP A 136 15.27 18.46 -4.58
C ASP A 136 15.14 16.96 -4.94
N PRO A 137 15.63 16.00 -4.12
CA PRO A 137 15.47 14.57 -4.36
C PRO A 137 14.02 14.10 -4.55
N ARG A 138 13.04 14.87 -4.06
CA ARG A 138 11.59 14.59 -4.19
C ARG A 138 11.03 15.01 -5.55
N PHE A 139 11.72 15.90 -6.27
CA PHE A 139 11.25 16.49 -7.52
C PHE A 139 10.86 15.48 -8.61
N PRO A 140 11.63 14.41 -8.90
CA PRO A 140 11.26 13.46 -9.95
C PRO A 140 9.94 12.74 -9.63
N VAL A 141 9.74 12.32 -8.38
CA VAL A 141 8.51 11.63 -7.94
C VAL A 141 7.31 12.59 -7.97
N VAL A 142 7.52 13.84 -7.57
CA VAL A 142 6.50 14.90 -7.60
C VAL A 142 6.12 15.29 -9.04
N MET A 143 7.07 15.28 -9.99
CA MET A 143 6.79 15.47 -11.42
C MET A 143 6.04 14.29 -12.03
N TRP A 144 6.50 13.05 -11.79
CA TRP A 144 5.81 11.83 -12.21
C TRP A 144 4.32 11.82 -11.81
N ALA A 145 4.03 12.22 -10.57
CA ALA A 145 2.65 12.27 -10.06
C ALA A 145 1.81 13.38 -10.72
N ARG A 146 2.44 14.49 -11.12
CA ARG A 146 1.80 15.59 -11.85
C ARG A 146 1.52 15.21 -13.31
N GLU A 147 2.49 14.57 -13.96
CA GLU A 147 2.42 14.11 -15.35
C GLU A 147 1.40 12.98 -15.54
N ARG A 148 1.31 12.05 -14.58
CA ARG A 148 0.23 11.04 -14.55
C ARG A 148 -1.12 11.57 -14.06
N GLY A 149 -1.25 12.86 -13.78
CA GLY A 149 -2.51 13.48 -13.35
C GLY A 149 -3.02 13.02 -11.98
N ILE A 150 -2.16 12.45 -11.14
CA ILE A 150 -2.49 11.97 -9.79
C ILE A 150 -2.77 13.16 -8.86
N THR A 151 -1.94 14.20 -8.95
CA THR A 151 -2.04 15.42 -8.13
C THR A 151 -1.36 16.62 -8.80
N TRP A 152 -1.89 17.82 -8.57
CA TRP A 152 -1.40 19.08 -9.15
C TRP A 152 -0.92 20.09 -8.11
N GLY A 153 -0.72 19.67 -6.85
CA GLY A 153 -0.40 20.55 -5.73
C GLY A 153 -1.64 21.22 -5.13
N TRP A 154 -1.48 22.44 -4.64
CA TRP A 154 -2.55 23.37 -4.21
C TRP A 154 -2.61 24.59 -5.14
N ASN A 155 -3.64 25.42 -5.00
CA ASN A 155 -3.91 26.58 -5.85
C ASN A 155 -3.02 27.81 -5.56
N ASP A 156 -2.15 27.73 -4.56
CA ASP A 156 -1.12 28.74 -4.24
C ASP A 156 0.16 28.58 -5.07
N GLY A 157 0.26 27.52 -5.90
CA GLY A 157 1.43 27.21 -6.70
C GLY A 157 2.47 26.33 -6.00
N ASN A 158 2.13 25.71 -4.86
CA ASN A 158 3.00 24.79 -4.13
C ASN A 158 2.44 23.36 -4.14
N PHE A 159 3.30 22.36 -3.98
CA PHE A 159 2.91 20.95 -3.89
C PHE A 159 2.39 20.59 -2.49
N HIS A 160 2.98 21.22 -1.46
CA HIS A 160 2.80 20.94 -0.03
C HIS A 160 3.18 19.49 0.30
N TYR A 161 4.45 19.14 0.07
CA TYR A 161 4.96 17.77 0.26
C TYR A 161 4.78 17.27 1.69
N ASP A 162 5.27 18.05 2.66
CA ASP A 162 5.34 17.66 4.08
C ASP A 162 4.02 17.91 4.83
N ALA A 163 3.04 18.56 4.18
CA ALA A 163 1.72 18.78 4.77
C ALA A 163 0.93 17.46 4.88
N PRO A 164 0.08 17.31 5.91
CA PRO A 164 -0.81 16.17 6.08
C PRO A 164 -1.60 15.80 4.82
N ALA A 165 -1.62 14.52 4.46
CA ALA A 165 -2.62 14.00 3.54
C ALA A 165 -3.95 13.90 4.27
N HIS A 166 -5.05 14.34 3.65
CA HIS A 166 -6.39 14.05 4.15
C HIS A 166 -6.87 12.69 3.64
N GLU A 167 -7.81 12.05 4.34
CA GLU A 167 -8.44 10.78 3.92
C GLU A 167 -9.01 10.85 2.48
N THR A 168 -9.54 12.02 2.11
CA THR A 168 -10.02 12.32 0.75
C THR A 168 -8.89 12.39 -0.29
N THR A 169 -7.69 12.83 0.12
CA THR A 169 -6.54 12.98 -0.76
C THR A 169 -5.95 11.62 -1.14
N THR A 170 -5.80 10.71 -0.17
CA THR A 170 -5.24 9.37 -0.44
C THR A 170 -6.13 8.58 -1.40
N VAL A 171 -7.46 8.63 -1.18
CA VAL A 171 -8.45 7.95 -2.03
C VAL A 171 -8.51 8.54 -3.45
N ILE A 172 -8.50 9.87 -3.60
CA ILE A 172 -8.43 10.53 -4.92
C ILE A 172 -7.15 10.14 -5.67
N MET A 173 -5.99 10.18 -5.01
CA MET A 173 -4.71 9.88 -5.66
C MET A 173 -4.65 8.41 -6.13
N ALA A 174 -5.13 7.47 -5.33
CA ALA A 174 -5.21 6.06 -5.72
C ALA A 174 -6.19 5.82 -6.89
N TYR A 175 -7.36 6.47 -6.87
CA TYR A 175 -8.35 6.39 -7.96
C TYR A 175 -7.83 6.97 -9.28
N ARG A 176 -7.09 8.09 -9.22
CA ARG A 176 -6.46 8.70 -10.41
C ARG A 176 -5.34 7.85 -10.97
N LEU A 177 -4.49 7.25 -10.12
CA LEU A 177 -3.47 6.30 -10.58
C LEU A 177 -4.11 5.09 -11.30
N ALA A 178 -5.26 4.61 -10.82
CA ALA A 178 -6.05 3.57 -11.48
C ALA A 178 -6.70 3.99 -12.82
N GLY A 179 -6.42 5.20 -13.32
CA GLY A 179 -6.99 5.75 -14.56
C GLY A 179 -8.37 6.37 -14.40
N SER A 180 -8.78 6.72 -13.16
CA SER A 180 -10.11 7.24 -12.82
C SER A 180 -11.27 6.40 -13.40
N PRO A 181 -11.33 5.09 -13.10
CA PRO A 181 -12.25 4.16 -13.76
C PRO A 181 -13.72 4.56 -13.57
N ALA A 182 -14.53 4.25 -14.59
CA ALA A 182 -15.97 4.49 -14.56
C ALA A 182 -16.65 3.58 -13.53
N VAL A 183 -17.56 4.16 -12.73
CA VAL A 183 -18.32 3.44 -11.71
C VAL A 183 -19.82 3.72 -11.83
N LYS A 184 -20.63 2.69 -11.58
CA LYS A 184 -22.07 2.86 -11.37
C LYS A 184 -22.29 3.41 -9.96
N LEU A 185 -22.78 4.64 -9.88
CA LEU A 185 -23.17 5.26 -8.61
C LEU A 185 -24.47 4.62 -8.08
N PRO A 186 -24.66 4.54 -6.74
CA PRO A 186 -25.95 4.19 -6.15
C PRO A 186 -26.98 5.31 -6.38
N ASP A 187 -28.27 5.01 -6.25
CA ASP A 187 -29.31 6.03 -6.39
C ASP A 187 -29.13 7.12 -5.32
N MET A 188 -29.22 8.40 -5.71
CA MET A 188 -28.90 9.55 -4.84
C MET A 188 -29.74 9.55 -3.54
N ASN A 189 -31.03 9.27 -3.66
CA ASN A 189 -31.98 9.16 -2.56
C ASN A 189 -32.71 7.80 -2.71
N PRO A 190 -32.20 6.70 -2.12
CA PRO A 190 -32.83 5.39 -2.23
C PRO A 190 -34.11 5.30 -1.36
N PRO A 191 -35.06 4.40 -1.65
CA PRO A 191 -36.41 4.43 -1.03
C PRO A 191 -36.48 4.27 0.49
N ASN A 192 -35.42 3.78 1.14
CA ASN A 192 -35.36 3.53 2.58
C ASN A 192 -34.56 4.61 3.34
N GLU A 193 -34.28 5.75 2.71
CA GLU A 193 -33.42 6.80 3.27
C GLU A 193 -34.20 8.11 3.43
N GLU A 194 -34.46 8.49 4.68
CA GLU A 194 -35.31 9.63 5.03
C GLU A 194 -34.70 11.00 4.66
N GLU A 195 -33.37 11.09 4.56
CA GLU A 195 -32.68 12.35 4.27
C GLU A 195 -32.04 12.38 2.86
N PRO A 196 -32.15 13.49 2.13
CA PRO A 196 -31.54 13.61 0.81
C PRO A 196 -30.01 13.58 0.90
N TRP A 197 -29.34 13.09 -0.16
CA TRP A 197 -27.88 12.97 -0.22
C TRP A 197 -27.14 14.21 0.28
N THR A 198 -27.56 15.40 -0.17
CA THR A 198 -26.90 16.68 0.15
C THR A 198 -26.94 17.06 1.62
N LYS A 199 -27.89 16.52 2.40
CA LYS A 199 -27.97 16.72 3.86
C LYS A 199 -27.04 15.75 4.60
N ARG A 200 -26.99 14.48 4.16
CA ARG A 200 -26.15 13.42 4.76
C ARG A 200 -24.66 13.55 4.40
N ASN A 201 -24.37 14.05 3.20
CA ASN A 201 -23.04 14.09 2.59
C ASN A 201 -22.67 15.52 2.12
N PRO A 202 -22.70 16.55 2.99
CA PRO A 202 -22.52 17.94 2.56
C PRO A 202 -21.14 18.23 1.95
N ASN A 203 -20.09 17.55 2.44
CA ASN A 203 -18.72 17.70 1.93
C ASN A 203 -18.38 16.74 0.75
N LEU A 204 -19.35 15.93 0.29
CA LEU A 204 -19.16 14.94 -0.77
C LEU A 204 -20.26 15.10 -1.84
N PRO A 205 -20.11 16.05 -2.79
CA PRO A 205 -21.12 16.31 -3.81
C PRO A 205 -21.41 15.07 -4.64
N TYR A 206 -22.70 14.76 -4.85
CA TYR A 206 -23.11 13.60 -5.63
C TYR A 206 -22.58 13.71 -7.06
N GLY A 207 -21.96 12.64 -7.56
CA GLY A 207 -21.34 12.61 -8.89
C GLY A 207 -20.02 13.39 -9.01
N SER A 208 -19.43 13.87 -7.91
CA SER A 208 -18.06 14.39 -7.89
C SER A 208 -17.01 13.31 -8.22
N GLU A 209 -15.79 13.72 -8.51
CA GLU A 209 -14.64 12.81 -8.64
C GLU A 209 -14.40 12.05 -7.32
N LEU A 210 -14.43 12.74 -6.18
CA LEU A 210 -14.30 12.13 -4.86
C LEU A 210 -15.38 11.07 -4.60
N HIS A 211 -16.62 11.33 -5.01
CA HIS A 211 -17.71 10.33 -4.91
C HIS A 211 -17.44 9.09 -5.78
N ARG A 212 -16.95 9.27 -7.02
CA ARG A 212 -16.53 8.13 -7.86
C ARG A 212 -15.36 7.36 -7.24
N ALA A 213 -14.36 8.06 -6.69
CA ALA A 213 -13.20 7.46 -6.04
C ALA A 213 -13.60 6.58 -4.84
N TYR A 214 -14.52 7.07 -3.99
CA TYR A 214 -15.07 6.26 -2.90
C TYR A 214 -15.91 5.07 -3.41
N VAL A 215 -16.77 5.27 -4.41
CA VAL A 215 -17.61 4.17 -4.94
C VAL A 215 -16.74 3.07 -5.56
N TRP A 216 -15.66 3.44 -6.25
CA TRP A 216 -14.63 2.52 -6.73
C TRP A 216 -13.95 1.77 -5.59
N LEU A 217 -13.33 2.50 -4.66
CA LEU A 217 -12.53 1.92 -3.57
C LEU A 217 -13.36 1.06 -2.59
N LYS A 218 -14.67 1.29 -2.52
CA LYS A 218 -15.59 0.54 -1.66
C LYS A 218 -16.29 -0.62 -2.36
N TYR A 219 -17.01 -0.37 -3.47
CA TYR A 219 -18.02 -1.32 -3.97
C TYR A 219 -17.55 -2.28 -5.09
N THR A 220 -16.40 -2.07 -5.73
CA THR A 220 -15.99 -2.88 -6.90
C THR A 220 -15.15 -4.13 -6.57
N GLY A 221 -14.89 -4.45 -5.30
CA GLY A 221 -13.98 -5.54 -4.88
C GLY A 221 -14.45 -6.38 -3.69
N ALA A 222 -15.64 -6.11 -3.15
CA ALA A 222 -16.31 -7.02 -2.23
C ALA A 222 -17.05 -8.11 -3.03
N GLY A 223 -17.12 -9.33 -2.48
CA GLY A 223 -17.85 -10.44 -3.11
C GLY A 223 -19.34 -10.14 -3.29
N SER A 224 -19.99 -10.94 -4.12
CA SER A 224 -21.39 -10.80 -4.56
C SER A 224 -22.42 -10.62 -3.43
N ASP A 225 -23.54 -9.99 -3.80
CA ASP A 225 -24.82 -9.98 -3.07
C ASP A 225 -24.95 -9.20 -1.75
N LYS A 226 -24.26 -8.05 -1.63
CA LYS A 226 -24.71 -6.97 -0.71
C LYS A 226 -25.58 -5.92 -1.41
N LYS A 227 -26.84 -6.30 -1.65
CA LYS A 227 -27.93 -5.44 -2.13
C LYS A 227 -28.19 -4.30 -1.13
N TYR A 228 -27.76 -3.07 -1.45
CA TYR A 228 -27.94 -1.86 -0.63
C TYR A 228 -27.43 -1.96 0.82
N THR A 229 -26.12 -2.10 1.01
CA THR A 229 -25.49 -1.58 2.24
C THR A 229 -25.27 -0.07 2.13
N GLY A 230 -25.67 0.67 3.17
CA GLY A 230 -25.60 2.13 3.23
C GLY A 230 -24.17 2.70 3.24
N PHE A 231 -24.04 3.98 3.55
CA PHE A 231 -22.74 4.66 3.65
C PHE A 231 -21.99 4.29 4.94
N HIS A 232 -21.54 3.03 4.97
CA HIS A 232 -20.70 2.38 5.97
C HIS A 232 -19.87 1.23 5.29
N GLU A 233 -18.60 0.97 5.68
CA GLU A 233 -17.66 -0.19 5.45
C GLU A 233 -16.19 0.31 5.32
N SER A 234 -15.15 -0.39 5.87
CA SER A 234 -13.87 0.25 6.34
C SER A 234 -12.73 -0.69 6.78
N VAL A 235 -11.68 -0.05 7.31
CA VAL A 235 -10.51 -0.54 8.05
C VAL A 235 -10.77 -0.97 9.50
N ARG A 236 -11.58 -0.20 10.28
CA ARG A 236 -11.89 -0.54 11.70
C ARG A 236 -13.39 -0.62 12.01
N TYR A 237 -14.14 0.47 11.76
CA TYR A 237 -15.53 0.65 12.25
C TYR A 237 -16.54 1.05 11.17
N HIS A 238 -16.30 0.58 9.95
CA HIS A 238 -17.19 0.74 8.80
C HIS A 238 -17.50 2.22 8.39
N ASP A 239 -16.53 3.14 8.26
CA ASP A 239 -16.42 4.03 7.04
C ASP A 239 -14.97 4.41 6.66
N VAL A 240 -14.72 5.05 5.51
CA VAL A 240 -13.44 5.73 5.18
C VAL A 240 -13.39 7.14 5.79
N ALA A 241 -13.78 7.23 7.06
CA ALA A 241 -13.80 8.45 7.84
C ALA A 241 -13.38 8.15 9.28
N SER A 242 -12.64 9.08 9.89
CA SER A 242 -12.34 9.05 11.32
C SER A 242 -13.63 9.05 12.16
N MET A 243 -13.52 8.45 13.35
CA MET A 243 -14.56 8.52 14.39
C MET A 243 -13.97 9.26 15.60
N ASP A 244 -14.82 9.86 16.42
CA ASP A 244 -14.35 10.54 17.63
C ASP A 244 -14.06 9.55 18.78
N SER A 245 -13.57 10.08 19.89
CA SER A 245 -13.32 9.35 21.14
C SER A 245 -14.57 8.69 21.75
N GLU A 246 -15.76 8.99 21.25
CA GLU A 246 -17.05 8.45 21.69
C GLU A 246 -17.64 7.48 20.65
N GLY A 247 -16.88 7.13 19.60
CA GLY A 247 -17.32 6.21 18.54
C GLY A 247 -18.36 6.80 17.59
N ARG A 248 -18.54 8.13 17.57
CA ARG A 248 -19.51 8.81 16.69
C ARG A 248 -18.88 9.19 15.36
N ARG A 249 -19.75 9.36 14.36
CA ARG A 249 -19.42 9.89 13.03
C ARG A 249 -19.27 11.41 13.07
N VAL A 250 -18.15 11.88 13.60
CA VAL A 250 -17.72 13.27 13.39
C VAL A 250 -17.37 13.52 11.93
N SER A 251 -17.62 14.75 11.48
CA SER A 251 -17.32 15.33 10.15
C SER A 251 -16.52 14.40 9.21
N GLN A 252 -17.25 13.57 8.48
CA GLN A 252 -16.67 12.77 7.41
C GLN A 252 -15.92 13.70 6.45
N TRP A 253 -14.83 13.19 5.86
CA TRP A 253 -14.08 13.86 4.77
C TRP A 253 -13.16 15.03 5.18
N THR A 254 -13.00 15.37 6.47
CA THR A 254 -12.13 16.47 6.94
C THR A 254 -10.84 16.07 7.67
N PHE A 255 -10.61 14.78 7.95
CA PHE A 255 -9.49 14.35 8.80
C PHE A 255 -8.19 14.06 8.05
N GLN A 256 -7.08 14.21 8.80
CA GLN A 256 -5.73 13.87 8.35
C GLN A 256 -5.54 12.35 8.43
N ALA A 257 -5.15 11.73 7.32
CA ALA A 257 -4.98 10.29 7.22
C ALA A 257 -3.75 9.82 8.01
N THR A 258 -3.87 8.70 8.71
CA THR A 258 -2.72 8.02 9.32
C THR A 258 -2.03 7.05 8.35
N TYR A 259 -0.84 6.53 8.71
CA TYR A 259 -0.18 5.48 7.92
C TYR A 259 -1.03 4.21 7.83
N GLU A 260 -1.73 3.81 8.91
CA GLU A 260 -2.66 2.67 8.88
C GLU A 260 -3.77 2.87 7.83
N GLN A 261 -4.45 4.03 7.86
CA GLN A 261 -5.50 4.35 6.90
C GLN A 261 -4.96 4.47 5.47
N ALA A 262 -3.76 5.04 5.30
CA ALA A 262 -3.15 5.23 4.00
C ALA A 262 -2.69 3.91 3.34
N PHE A 263 -2.06 3.01 4.10
CA PHE A 263 -1.70 1.69 3.56
C PHE A 263 -2.96 0.84 3.27
N GLU A 264 -4.05 0.98 4.02
CA GLU A 264 -5.30 0.30 3.65
C GLU A 264 -5.89 0.83 2.34
N VAL A 265 -5.83 2.14 2.07
CA VAL A 265 -6.22 2.68 0.74
C VAL A 265 -5.37 2.08 -0.38
N LEU A 266 -4.06 1.88 -0.15
CA LEU A 266 -3.18 1.23 -1.11
C LEU A 266 -3.49 -0.27 -1.26
N ARG A 267 -3.75 -1.00 -0.17
CA ARG A 267 -4.14 -2.43 -0.19
C ARG A 267 -5.51 -2.64 -0.85
N MET A 268 -6.46 -1.72 -0.66
CA MET A 268 -7.74 -1.73 -1.37
C MET A 268 -7.59 -1.39 -2.86
N ALA A 269 -6.57 -0.62 -3.26
CA ALA A 269 -6.24 -0.41 -4.67
C ALA A 269 -5.49 -1.62 -5.28
N ASP A 270 -4.58 -2.25 -4.53
CA ASP A 270 -3.87 -3.49 -4.88
C ASP A 270 -4.85 -4.63 -5.24
N THR A 271 -5.86 -4.87 -4.40
CA THR A 271 -6.95 -5.84 -4.68
C THR A 271 -7.82 -5.52 -5.91
N ARG A 272 -7.54 -4.43 -6.65
CA ARG A 272 -8.22 -4.02 -7.89
C ARG A 272 -7.29 -4.01 -9.11
N GLY A 273 -6.03 -4.45 -8.98
CA GLY A 273 -5.06 -4.50 -10.09
C GLY A 273 -4.55 -3.11 -10.51
N VAL A 274 -4.34 -2.21 -9.54
CA VAL A 274 -3.73 -0.88 -9.76
C VAL A 274 -2.19 -0.94 -9.84
N PHE A 275 -1.62 -2.02 -9.32
CA PHE A 275 -0.19 -2.30 -9.21
C PHE A 275 0.10 -3.70 -9.77
#